data_AF-A0A943Q1U4-F1
#
_entry.id   AF-A0A943Q1U4-F1
#
_cell.length_a   1.000
_cell.length_b   1.000
_cell.length_c   1.000
_cell.angle_alpha   90.00
_cell.angle_beta   90.00
_cell.angle_gamma   90.00
#
_symmetry.space_group_name_H-M   'P 1'
#
loop_
_entity.id
_entity.type
_entity.pdbx_description
1 polymer ?
#
loop_
_entity_poly.entity_id
_entity_poly.type
_entity_poly.pdbx_seq_one_letter_code
_entity_poly.pdbx_strand_id
1 'polypeptide(L)'
;MKKLMNRSLAAFLALLLLLELAGCGTGIKSADFITEKNLMENASMKDDGANNISNGKWSGSQNSFLEISFPRKVTLNTVVLREKGAHIRAFQIQIPSGDGYKTIYQNDKVDAYRYCAFPEVTTSSLRIVVTDGADFTLEGIEAYRITGSKPDHFRVTSYVVTDSIYDRAAISEKHFDVITDVILFGSLSFDKDGNLSFQDKEISGKQIGGQQVFETALRNIRETIGERDVHLYVNLLGPDAPSEIEDWNKSMYAKADLHKSAMTGDNGKKLIRSITELLEKYGLDGVFFDWEYPLRKKDWKVFDQFILSLDGALGEKKLGIAVQSWALKASREAIEKIDLAEVMTYDMFDEDGYHSPFYPCAVTEINALLKKGFQKEQLDFGVPFYARPTDRAAQWFDYQTEAEKLGWSGNVATGPQQVTEWQGGTPVQVTATSPRYYNGCQMIYDKTAYAMDFGLGGMMVWNYAGDLPYENPLSLFRAMETAISQRS
;
A
#
# COMPACT_ATOMS: atom_id res chain seq x y z
N MET A 1 -37.18 18.52 4.34
CA MET A 1 -36.76 17.12 4.15
C MET A 1 -35.25 17.13 4.28
N LYS A 2 -34.79 16.89 5.50
CA LYS A 2 -33.49 17.33 6.05
C LYS A 2 -32.74 16.09 6.56
N LYS A 3 -31.46 16.01 6.16
CA LYS A 3 -30.30 15.43 6.87
C LYS A 3 -30.55 14.22 7.78
N LEU A 4 -30.09 13.06 7.33
CA LEU A 4 -29.53 11.98 8.16
C LEU A 4 -28.52 11.19 7.31
N MET A 5 -27.38 11.81 7.01
CA MET A 5 -26.13 11.09 6.71
C MET A 5 -25.30 11.18 7.99
N ASN A 6 -25.53 10.25 8.90
CA ASN A 6 -24.66 10.01 10.06
C ASN A 6 -23.82 8.77 9.70
N ARG A 7 -22.51 8.93 9.55
CA ARG A 7 -21.51 8.62 10.58
C ARG A 7 -21.39 7.11 10.85
N SER A 8 -20.64 6.44 9.98
CA SER A 8 -20.07 5.11 10.22
C SER A 8 -18.59 5.01 9.81
N LEU A 9 -17.88 6.13 9.60
CA LEU A 9 -16.44 6.12 9.24
C LEU A 9 -15.49 6.53 10.38
N ALA A 10 -15.98 6.76 11.60
CA ALA A 10 -15.17 7.37 12.67
C ALA A 10 -15.19 6.62 14.03
N ALA A 11 -15.68 5.38 14.08
CA ALA A 11 -15.64 4.57 15.30
C ALA A 11 -14.50 3.55 15.23
N PHE A 12 -13.31 4.00 15.61
CA PHE A 12 -12.30 3.23 16.33
C PHE A 12 -12.14 1.74 15.92
N LEU A 13 -11.25 1.52 14.95
CA LEU A 13 -10.45 0.30 14.85
C LEU A 13 -9.47 0.25 16.03
N ALA A 14 -9.98 -0.01 17.24
CA ALA A 14 -9.14 -0.46 18.35
C ALA A 14 -9.75 -1.72 18.95
N LEU A 15 -9.42 -2.84 18.33
CA LEU A 15 -8.90 -4.02 19.03
C LEU A 15 -8.49 -5.07 18.00
N LEU A 16 -7.43 -4.81 17.24
CA LEU A 16 -6.59 -5.90 16.76
C LEU A 16 -5.47 -6.01 17.77
N LEU A 17 -5.79 -6.71 18.86
CA LEU A 17 -4.79 -7.53 19.53
C LEU A 17 -4.17 -8.35 18.40
N LEU A 18 -2.95 -7.98 18.01
CA LEU A 18 -1.98 -8.93 17.49
C LEU A 18 -1.96 -10.05 18.53
N LEU A 19 -2.83 -11.04 18.35
CA LEU A 19 -2.59 -12.36 18.89
C LEU A 19 -1.19 -12.68 18.39
N GLU A 20 -0.26 -12.72 19.33
CA GLU A 20 1.08 -13.22 19.17
C GLU A 20 0.99 -14.61 18.53
N LEU A 21 0.86 -14.65 17.22
CA LEU A 21 1.52 -15.64 16.43
C LEU A 21 2.93 -15.08 16.22
N ALA A 22 3.68 -15.08 17.33
CA ALA A 22 5.03 -15.62 17.35
C ALA A 22 4.97 -17.11 16.94
N GLY A 23 4.37 -17.38 15.77
CA GLY A 23 4.65 -18.58 15.03
C GLY A 23 6.07 -18.38 14.55
N CYS A 24 6.98 -19.15 15.14
CA CYS A 24 8.28 -19.46 14.57
C CYS A 24 8.09 -20.06 13.16
N GLY A 25 7.68 -19.24 12.20
CA GLY A 25 8.02 -19.43 10.81
C GLY A 25 9.40 -18.82 10.67
N THR A 26 10.36 -19.58 10.15
CA THR A 26 11.63 -19.03 9.68
C THR A 26 11.32 -17.77 8.88
N GLY A 27 11.80 -16.60 9.33
CA GLY A 27 11.56 -15.32 8.63
C GLY A 27 12.04 -15.41 7.17
N ILE A 28 11.53 -14.53 6.29
CA ILE A 28 11.96 -14.51 4.89
C ILE A 28 13.48 -14.42 4.84
N LYS A 29 14.10 -15.35 4.13
CA LYS A 29 15.52 -15.25 3.80
C LYS A 29 15.61 -14.52 2.47
N SER A 30 16.51 -13.54 2.38
CA SER A 30 16.73 -12.81 1.12
C SER A 30 17.08 -13.79 -0.01
N ALA A 31 17.80 -14.87 0.31
CA ALA A 31 18.14 -15.95 -0.61
C ALA A 31 16.93 -16.73 -1.18
N ASP A 32 15.72 -16.54 -0.64
CA ASP A 32 14.50 -17.17 -1.18
C ASP A 32 14.03 -16.47 -2.48
N PHE A 33 14.50 -15.24 -2.76
CA PHE A 33 14.08 -14.47 -3.94
C PHE A 33 15.19 -13.63 -4.59
N ILE A 34 16.25 -13.27 -3.87
CA ILE A 34 17.45 -12.63 -4.43
C ILE A 34 18.42 -13.72 -4.87
N THR A 35 18.73 -13.76 -6.16
CA THR A 35 19.63 -14.78 -6.75
C THR A 35 21.08 -14.30 -6.84
N GLU A 36 21.29 -12.99 -6.74
CA GLU A 36 22.59 -12.36 -6.81
C GLU A 36 23.44 -12.65 -5.58
N LYS A 37 24.76 -12.65 -5.78
CA LYS A 37 25.71 -12.94 -4.72
C LYS A 37 25.63 -11.88 -3.61
N ASN A 38 25.53 -12.34 -2.37
CA ASN A 38 25.69 -11.48 -1.20
C ASN A 38 27.13 -10.97 -1.11
N LEU A 39 27.32 -9.66 -1.27
CA LEU A 39 28.62 -9.00 -1.26
C LEU A 39 29.27 -8.99 0.14
N MET A 40 28.51 -9.28 1.19
CA MET A 40 28.98 -9.31 2.58
C MET A 40 29.82 -10.54 2.91
N GLU A 41 29.74 -11.63 2.14
CA GLU A 41 30.43 -12.91 2.44
C GLU A 41 31.95 -12.77 2.62
N ASN A 42 32.57 -11.78 1.97
CA ASN A 42 34.01 -11.53 2.01
C ASN A 42 34.36 -10.15 2.57
N ALA A 43 33.38 -9.44 3.14
CA ALA A 43 33.59 -8.13 3.74
C ALA A 43 34.11 -8.27 5.18
N SER A 44 34.97 -7.35 5.60
CA SER A 44 35.36 -7.20 7.01
C SER A 44 34.53 -6.09 7.65
N MET A 45 34.10 -6.28 8.89
CA MET A 45 33.25 -5.32 9.60
C MET A 45 33.92 -4.87 10.91
N LYS A 46 33.87 -3.57 11.19
CA LYS A 46 34.35 -2.97 12.44
C LYS A 46 33.34 -2.01 13.02
N ASP A 47 33.08 -2.11 14.31
CA ASP A 47 32.25 -1.13 15.02
C ASP A 47 33.03 0.16 15.36
N ASP A 48 32.34 1.12 15.96
CA ASP A 48 32.87 2.39 16.45
C ASP A 48 33.95 2.25 17.54
N GLY A 49 33.96 1.13 18.26
CA GLY A 49 35.02 0.72 19.18
C GLY A 49 36.24 0.05 18.50
N ALA A 50 36.25 -0.04 17.17
CA ALA A 50 37.23 -0.76 16.36
C ALA A 50 37.29 -2.29 16.64
N ASN A 51 36.24 -2.86 17.21
CA ASN A 51 36.11 -4.31 17.38
C ASN A 51 35.75 -4.96 16.05
N ASN A 52 36.36 -6.11 15.75
CA ASN A 52 35.99 -6.87 14.57
C ASN A 52 34.64 -7.58 14.81
N ILE A 53 33.69 -7.34 13.92
CA ILE A 53 32.39 -8.01 13.95
C ILE A 53 32.41 -9.22 13.02
N SER A 54 31.98 -10.36 13.55
CA SER A 54 31.85 -11.62 12.81
C SER A 54 30.39 -12.02 12.66
N ASN A 55 30.06 -12.72 11.57
CA ASN A 55 28.72 -13.25 11.28
C ASN A 55 27.60 -12.20 11.15
N GLY A 56 27.94 -10.92 10.88
CA GLY A 56 26.95 -9.85 10.67
C GLY A 56 26.14 -9.46 11.91
N LYS A 57 26.48 -9.98 13.09
CA LYS A 57 25.80 -9.65 14.34
C LYS A 57 26.47 -8.47 15.02
N TRP A 58 25.77 -7.34 15.08
CA TRP A 58 26.29 -6.10 15.64
C TRP A 58 25.32 -5.52 16.66
N SER A 59 25.81 -5.26 17.87
CA SER A 59 25.07 -4.57 18.93
C SER A 59 25.66 -3.19 19.14
N GLY A 60 24.81 -2.22 19.42
CA GLY A 60 25.21 -0.83 19.64
C GLY A 60 24.09 -0.03 20.28
N SER A 61 24.31 1.28 20.37
CA SER A 61 23.34 2.25 20.89
C SER A 61 23.21 3.44 19.94
N GLN A 62 22.43 4.45 20.32
CA GLN A 62 22.26 5.65 19.52
C GLN A 62 23.62 6.30 19.16
N ASN A 63 23.79 6.64 17.89
CA ASN A 63 25.00 7.17 17.25
C ASN A 63 26.15 6.17 17.03
N SER A 64 25.98 4.90 17.39
CA SER A 64 26.93 3.86 17.00
C SER A 64 26.93 3.65 15.48
N PHE A 65 28.10 3.29 14.95
CA PHE A 65 28.25 2.94 13.55
C PHE A 65 29.00 1.62 13.33
N LEU A 66 28.71 0.99 12.20
CA LEU A 66 29.40 -0.19 11.70
C LEU A 66 30.01 0.13 10.34
N GLU A 67 31.33 0.02 10.24
CA GLU A 67 32.06 0.15 8.99
C GLU A 67 32.27 -1.22 8.34
N ILE A 68 31.87 -1.34 7.09
CA ILE A 68 31.94 -2.55 6.28
C ILE A 68 32.93 -2.28 5.14
N SER A 69 34.05 -2.98 5.13
CA SER A 69 35.07 -2.87 4.09
C SER A 69 35.03 -4.07 3.15
N PHE A 70 34.93 -3.80 1.85
CA PHE A 70 34.98 -4.81 0.82
C PHE A 70 36.44 -5.06 0.37
N PRO A 71 36.80 -6.29 -0.04
CA PRO A 71 38.16 -6.63 -0.46
C PRO A 71 38.57 -5.92 -1.77
N ARG A 72 37.60 -5.40 -2.51
CA ARG A 72 37.76 -4.58 -3.72
C ARG A 72 36.56 -3.64 -3.84
N LYS A 73 36.64 -2.64 -4.71
CA LYS A 73 35.46 -1.84 -5.07
C LYS A 73 34.36 -2.75 -5.61
N VAL A 74 33.14 -2.54 -5.12
CA VAL A 74 31.93 -3.23 -5.55
C VAL A 74 30.88 -2.21 -5.94
N THR A 75 29.99 -2.60 -6.85
CA THR A 75 28.76 -1.86 -7.16
C THR A 75 27.61 -2.52 -6.42
N LEU A 76 26.71 -1.75 -5.83
CA LEU A 76 25.53 -2.25 -5.10
C LEU A 76 24.39 -1.22 -5.14
N ASN A 77 23.16 -1.69 -4.92
CA ASN A 77 21.93 -0.89 -4.91
C ASN A 77 20.88 -1.37 -3.91
N THR A 78 21.24 -2.37 -3.08
CA THR A 78 20.39 -2.93 -2.04
C THR A 78 21.22 -3.30 -0.82
N VAL A 79 20.73 -2.96 0.37
CA VAL A 79 21.17 -3.49 1.65
C VAL A 79 19.98 -4.07 2.39
N VAL A 80 20.11 -5.27 2.95
CA VAL A 80 19.07 -5.87 3.79
C VAL A 80 19.57 -5.93 5.23
N LEU A 81 18.77 -5.43 6.15
CA LEU A 81 19.05 -5.42 7.59
C LEU A 81 18.01 -6.24 8.32
N ARG A 82 18.43 -6.97 9.37
CA ARG A 82 17.54 -7.66 10.30
C ARG A 82 17.93 -7.30 11.71
N GLU A 83 16.97 -6.80 12.47
CA GLU A 83 17.12 -6.45 13.87
C GLU A 83 16.46 -7.51 14.75
N LYS A 84 17.14 -7.86 15.84
CA LYS A 84 16.51 -8.57 16.94
C LYS A 84 15.70 -7.56 17.77
N GLY A 85 14.39 -7.69 17.73
CA GLY A 85 13.48 -6.72 18.32
C GLY A 85 13.17 -5.57 17.35
N ALA A 86 12.81 -4.41 17.88
CA ALA A 86 12.45 -3.24 17.11
C ALA A 86 12.87 -1.98 17.87
N HIS A 87 14.18 -1.77 18.02
CA HIS A 87 14.78 -0.70 18.83
C HIS A 87 15.34 0.44 17.99
N ILE A 88 15.78 0.19 16.76
CA ILE A 88 16.22 1.23 15.83
C ILE A 88 15.00 2.05 15.38
N ARG A 89 15.12 3.39 15.44
CA ARG A 89 14.07 4.35 15.05
C ARG A 89 14.48 5.24 13.88
N ALA A 90 15.77 5.44 13.66
CA ALA A 90 16.31 6.01 12.44
C ALA A 90 17.74 5.53 12.18
N PHE A 91 18.09 5.31 10.92
CA PHE A 91 19.44 4.97 10.52
C PHE A 91 19.80 5.54 9.15
N GLN A 92 21.10 5.54 8.87
CA GLN A 92 21.69 5.96 7.61
C GLN A 92 22.65 4.90 7.08
N ILE A 93 22.75 4.83 5.75
CA ILE A 93 23.84 4.13 5.05
C ILE A 93 24.66 5.20 4.33
N GLN A 94 25.96 5.16 4.54
CA GLN A 94 26.91 6.14 4.04
C GLN A 94 28.04 5.45 3.28
N ILE A 95 28.67 6.18 2.36
CA ILE A 95 29.88 5.77 1.64
C ILE A 95 30.99 6.80 1.83
N PRO A 96 32.28 6.42 1.71
CA PRO A 96 33.37 7.37 1.69
C PRO A 96 33.21 8.43 0.59
N SER A 97 33.47 9.68 0.93
CA SER A 97 33.44 10.81 0.00
C SER A 97 34.43 11.88 0.47
N GLY A 98 35.55 12.04 -0.26
CA GLY A 98 36.67 12.87 0.18
C GLY A 98 37.26 12.34 1.49
N ASP A 99 37.49 13.22 2.46
CA ASP A 99 38.00 12.87 3.80
C ASP A 99 36.91 12.40 4.78
N GLY A 100 35.65 12.30 4.32
CA GLY A 100 34.51 11.98 5.17
C GLY A 100 33.56 10.97 4.54
N TYR A 101 32.28 11.09 4.93
CA TYR A 101 31.21 10.20 4.51
C TYR A 101 30.06 10.99 3.90
N LYS A 102 29.43 10.42 2.88
CA LYS A 102 28.18 10.92 2.29
C LYS A 102 27.07 9.91 2.53
N THR A 103 25.95 10.37 3.07
CA THR A 103 24.71 9.57 3.17
C THR A 103 24.15 9.30 1.78
N ILE A 104 23.90 8.03 1.50
CA ILE A 104 23.27 7.56 0.24
C ILE A 104 21.87 7.02 0.47
N TYR A 105 21.54 6.69 1.72
CA TYR A 105 20.24 6.19 2.13
C TYR A 105 19.98 6.59 3.58
N GLN A 106 18.74 6.95 3.88
CA GLN A 106 18.26 7.23 5.24
C GLN A 106 16.80 6.83 5.31
N ASN A 107 16.41 6.15 6.38
CA ASN A 107 15.01 5.81 6.64
C ASN A 107 14.78 5.52 8.14
N ASP A 108 13.56 5.16 8.51
CA ASP A 108 13.12 4.92 9.90
C ASP A 108 13.57 3.55 10.48
N LYS A 109 12.64 2.69 10.88
CA LYS A 109 12.86 1.44 11.62
C LYS A 109 13.55 0.36 10.77
N VAL A 110 14.24 -0.57 11.44
CA VAL A 110 14.75 -1.80 10.81
C VAL A 110 13.78 -2.96 11.02
N ASP A 111 13.32 -3.18 12.26
CA ASP A 111 12.48 -4.33 12.62
C ASP A 111 13.15 -5.68 12.25
N ALA A 112 12.39 -6.77 12.27
CA ALA A 112 12.92 -8.08 11.92
C ALA A 112 13.40 -8.21 10.46
N TYR A 113 13.02 -7.30 9.57
CA TYR A 113 13.50 -7.25 8.19
C TYR A 113 13.28 -5.87 7.55
N ARG A 114 14.35 -5.29 7.01
CA ARG A 114 14.32 -4.05 6.23
C ARG A 114 15.04 -4.20 4.90
N TYR A 115 14.32 -3.87 3.83
CA TYR A 115 14.86 -3.77 2.48
C TYR A 115 15.23 -2.31 2.17
N CYS A 116 16.52 -2.01 2.10
CA CYS A 116 17.02 -0.65 1.84
C CYS A 116 17.46 -0.58 0.38
N ALA A 117 16.69 0.11 -0.46
CA ALA A 117 16.97 0.21 -1.89
C ALA A 117 17.41 1.64 -2.25
N PHE A 118 18.40 1.76 -3.13
CA PHE A 118 18.95 3.06 -3.54
C PHE A 118 19.59 2.95 -4.94
N PRO A 119 19.91 4.07 -5.61
CA PRO A 119 20.61 4.04 -6.90
C PRO A 119 21.95 3.30 -6.84
N GLU A 120 22.38 2.68 -7.94
CA GLU A 120 23.68 1.99 -7.98
C GLU A 120 24.81 2.91 -7.52
N VAL A 121 25.55 2.47 -6.52
CA VAL A 121 26.78 3.13 -6.04
C VAL A 121 27.95 2.17 -6.18
N THR A 122 29.12 2.70 -6.56
CA THR A 122 30.37 1.94 -6.56
C THR A 122 31.27 2.43 -5.43
N THR A 123 31.60 1.56 -4.48
CA THR A 123 32.35 1.91 -3.27
C THR A 123 33.28 0.79 -2.82
N SER A 124 34.31 1.13 -2.05
CA SER A 124 35.16 0.17 -1.32
C SER A 124 34.65 -0.15 0.08
N SER A 125 33.77 0.67 0.64
CA SER A 125 33.18 0.45 1.97
C SER A 125 31.80 1.10 2.12
N LEU A 126 31.05 0.61 3.11
CA LEU A 126 29.80 1.21 3.60
C LEU A 126 29.96 1.53 5.08
N ARG A 127 29.18 2.49 5.56
CA ARG A 127 28.98 2.73 6.98
C ARG A 127 27.50 2.76 7.30
N ILE A 128 27.06 1.89 8.19
CA ILE A 128 25.70 1.93 8.76
C ILE A 128 25.78 2.74 10.05
N VAL A 129 24.94 3.77 10.19
CA VAL A 129 24.88 4.63 11.39
C VAL A 129 23.47 4.57 11.96
N VAL A 130 23.32 4.18 13.22
CA VAL A 130 22.03 4.25 13.92
C VAL A 130 21.92 5.63 14.55
N THR A 131 21.09 6.50 13.99
CA THR A 131 20.98 7.91 14.43
C THR A 131 19.95 8.12 15.53
N ASP A 132 18.98 7.21 15.63
CA ASP A 132 17.97 7.21 16.69
C ASP A 132 17.51 5.79 17.03
N GLY A 133 17.22 5.55 18.31
CA GLY A 133 16.83 4.24 18.83
C GLY A 133 17.43 3.92 20.20
N ALA A 134 16.90 2.86 20.82
CA ALA A 134 17.47 2.28 22.04
C ALA A 134 18.64 1.34 21.71
N ASP A 135 19.22 0.71 22.74
CA ASP A 135 20.21 -0.36 22.54
C ASP A 135 19.63 -1.45 21.63
N PHE A 136 20.37 -1.79 20.58
CA PHE A 136 19.89 -2.66 19.51
C PHE A 136 20.84 -3.82 19.25
N THR A 137 20.37 -4.79 18.46
CA THR A 137 21.23 -5.81 17.88
C THR A 137 20.76 -6.13 16.46
N LEU A 138 21.57 -5.80 15.46
CA LEU A 138 21.43 -6.38 14.14
C LEU A 138 21.92 -7.82 14.16
N GLU A 139 21.14 -8.73 13.57
CA GLU A 139 21.45 -10.16 13.45
C GLU A 139 21.66 -10.61 12.00
N GLY A 140 21.46 -9.72 11.03
CA GLY A 140 21.75 -9.97 9.63
C GLY A 140 22.00 -8.69 8.87
N ILE A 141 23.07 -8.68 8.09
CA ILE A 141 23.44 -7.60 7.18
C ILE A 141 23.83 -8.23 5.86
N GLU A 142 23.13 -7.87 4.80
CA GLU A 142 23.36 -8.36 3.44
C GLU A 142 23.43 -7.18 2.48
N ALA A 143 24.20 -7.32 1.40
CA ALA A 143 24.35 -6.27 0.40
C ALA A 143 24.40 -6.90 -0.99
N TYR A 144 23.67 -6.31 -1.93
CA TYR A 144 23.48 -6.87 -3.27
C TYR A 144 23.57 -5.80 -4.35
N ARG A 145 23.97 -6.26 -5.53
CA ARG A 145 23.72 -5.57 -6.78
C ARG A 145 22.62 -6.33 -7.50
N ILE A 146 21.42 -5.80 -7.51
CA ILE A 146 20.27 -6.40 -8.16
C ILE A 146 20.10 -5.78 -9.53
N THR A 147 19.96 -6.61 -10.56
CA THR A 147 19.85 -6.14 -11.95
C THR A 147 18.79 -6.96 -12.70
N GLY A 148 17.86 -6.30 -13.39
CA GLY A 148 16.90 -6.97 -14.27
C GLY A 148 15.88 -7.83 -13.53
N SER A 149 15.40 -7.34 -12.38
CA SER A 149 14.44 -8.02 -11.52
C SER A 149 12.99 -7.64 -11.79
N LYS A 150 12.74 -6.72 -12.73
CA LYS A 150 11.39 -6.26 -13.09
C LYS A 150 10.54 -7.44 -13.61
N PRO A 151 9.41 -7.76 -12.95
CA PRO A 151 8.45 -8.72 -13.49
C PRO A 151 7.87 -8.24 -14.82
N ASP A 152 7.58 -9.20 -15.72
CA ASP A 152 6.82 -8.92 -16.93
C ASP A 152 5.47 -8.29 -16.55
N HIS A 153 5.13 -7.16 -17.17
CA HIS A 153 3.89 -6.42 -16.89
C HIS A 153 3.69 -5.99 -15.43
N PHE A 154 4.77 -5.61 -14.73
CA PHE A 154 4.67 -5.02 -13.38
C PHE A 154 3.73 -3.81 -13.36
N ARG A 155 2.67 -3.90 -12.55
CA ARG A 155 1.60 -2.90 -12.51
C ARG A 155 1.88 -1.79 -11.50
N VAL A 156 1.34 -0.62 -11.79
CA VAL A 156 1.12 0.45 -10.81
C VAL A 156 -0.35 0.82 -10.88
N THR A 157 -1.12 0.23 -9.97
CA THR A 157 -2.56 0.39 -9.85
C THR A 157 -2.90 1.56 -8.95
N SER A 158 -3.68 2.51 -9.44
CA SER A 158 -4.11 3.68 -8.65
C SER A 158 -5.62 3.71 -8.43
N TYR A 159 -6.03 3.78 -7.16
CA TYR A 159 -7.40 4.13 -6.81
C TYR A 159 -7.62 5.62 -7.06
N VAL A 160 -8.56 5.95 -7.94
CA VAL A 160 -8.94 7.32 -8.26
C VAL A 160 -10.38 7.57 -7.84
N VAL A 161 -10.55 8.38 -6.80
CA VAL A 161 -11.87 8.80 -6.32
C VAL A 161 -12.52 9.71 -7.37
N THR A 162 -13.64 9.27 -7.94
CA THR A 162 -14.23 9.95 -9.12
C THR A 162 -14.54 11.44 -8.92
N ASP A 163 -14.97 11.86 -7.73
CA ASP A 163 -15.25 13.25 -7.44
C ASP A 163 -13.99 14.10 -7.25
N SER A 164 -12.84 13.51 -6.87
CA SER A 164 -11.57 14.26 -6.73
C SER A 164 -10.98 14.67 -8.08
N ILE A 165 -11.38 14.00 -9.15
CA ILE A 165 -10.93 14.27 -10.53
C ILE A 165 -12.04 14.80 -11.44
N TYR A 166 -13.14 15.27 -10.84
CA TYR A 166 -14.22 15.91 -11.59
C TYR A 166 -13.70 17.18 -12.31
N ASP A 167 -12.78 17.90 -11.67
CA ASP A 167 -11.96 18.91 -12.33
C ASP A 167 -10.74 18.25 -12.98
N ARG A 168 -10.61 18.45 -14.29
CA ARG A 168 -9.50 17.97 -15.11
C ARG A 168 -8.14 18.43 -14.56
N ALA A 169 -8.08 19.63 -13.98
CA ALA A 169 -6.84 20.22 -13.46
C ALA A 169 -6.28 19.48 -12.23
N ALA A 170 -7.07 18.61 -11.59
CA ALA A 170 -6.61 17.75 -10.50
C ALA A 170 -5.77 16.56 -11.00
N ILE A 171 -5.70 16.34 -12.31
CA ILE A 171 -4.99 15.21 -12.90
C ILE A 171 -3.67 15.68 -13.55
N SER A 172 -2.55 15.06 -13.17
CA SER A 172 -1.26 15.28 -13.83
C SER A 172 -1.07 14.27 -14.95
N GLU A 173 -0.75 14.74 -16.15
CA GLU A 173 -0.57 13.87 -17.31
C GLU A 173 0.59 12.88 -17.12
N LYS A 174 1.70 13.34 -16.55
CA LYS A 174 2.88 12.50 -16.37
C LYS A 174 2.75 11.44 -15.28
N HIS A 175 1.72 11.49 -14.43
CA HIS A 175 1.43 10.34 -13.55
C HIS A 175 1.15 9.07 -14.36
N PHE A 176 0.59 9.20 -15.57
CA PHE A 176 0.29 8.07 -16.44
C PHE A 176 1.51 7.55 -17.22
N ASP A 177 2.69 8.17 -17.05
CA ASP A 177 3.95 7.56 -17.52
C ASP A 177 4.38 6.39 -16.61
N VAL A 178 3.83 6.31 -15.39
CA VAL A 178 4.07 5.23 -14.42
C VAL A 178 2.82 4.43 -14.07
N ILE A 179 1.63 5.05 -14.00
CA ILE A 179 0.36 4.35 -13.73
C ILE A 179 -0.02 3.49 -14.94
N THR A 180 -0.19 2.19 -14.72
CA THR A 180 -0.63 1.22 -15.74
C THR A 180 -2.10 0.85 -15.60
N ASP A 181 -2.66 1.04 -14.40
CA ASP A 181 -3.97 0.53 -14.04
C ASP A 181 -4.69 1.58 -13.16
N VAL A 182 -5.96 1.86 -13.47
CA VAL A 182 -6.78 2.79 -12.69
C VAL A 182 -8.06 2.12 -12.24
N ILE A 183 -8.33 2.19 -10.94
CA ILE A 183 -9.59 1.77 -10.35
C ILE A 183 -10.41 3.01 -10.01
N LEU A 184 -11.48 3.27 -10.79
CA LEU A 184 -12.42 4.34 -10.50
C LEU A 184 -13.24 4.00 -9.25
N PHE A 185 -13.10 4.82 -8.22
CA PHE A 185 -13.66 4.56 -6.90
C PHE A 185 -14.78 5.52 -6.50
N GLY A 186 -15.75 5.01 -5.74
CA GLY A 186 -16.71 5.80 -4.99
C GLY A 186 -17.93 6.30 -5.78
N SER A 187 -18.04 6.02 -7.07
CA SER A 187 -19.18 6.43 -7.93
C SER A 187 -20.22 5.33 -8.14
N LEU A 188 -19.89 4.07 -7.85
CA LEU A 188 -20.74 2.92 -8.14
C LEU A 188 -20.97 2.09 -6.87
N SER A 189 -22.21 1.63 -6.70
CA SER A 189 -22.58 0.69 -5.65
C SER A 189 -23.71 -0.22 -6.13
N PHE A 190 -24.06 -1.22 -5.34
CA PHE A 190 -25.21 -2.08 -5.55
C PHE A 190 -26.00 -2.26 -4.24
N ASP A 191 -27.29 -2.51 -4.34
CA ASP A 191 -28.15 -2.78 -3.19
C ASP A 191 -28.29 -4.28 -2.88
N LYS A 192 -29.01 -4.62 -1.80
CA LYS A 192 -29.29 -6.00 -1.38
C LYS A 192 -30.06 -6.85 -2.41
N ASP A 193 -30.67 -6.23 -3.42
CA ASP A 193 -31.45 -6.87 -4.48
C ASP A 193 -30.66 -6.96 -5.80
N GLY A 194 -29.35 -6.65 -5.74
CA GLY A 194 -28.45 -6.69 -6.89
C GLY A 194 -28.69 -5.57 -7.91
N ASN A 195 -29.34 -4.46 -7.52
CA ASN A 195 -29.46 -3.29 -8.39
C ASN A 195 -28.19 -2.46 -8.31
N LEU A 196 -27.51 -2.28 -9.45
CA LEU A 196 -26.37 -1.36 -9.58
C LEU A 196 -26.86 0.10 -9.70
N SER A 197 -26.16 1.03 -9.06
CA SER A 197 -26.51 2.45 -9.06
C SER A 197 -25.28 3.35 -9.03
N PHE A 198 -25.40 4.49 -9.71
CA PHE A 198 -24.42 5.57 -9.60
C PHE A 198 -24.72 6.42 -8.36
N GLN A 199 -23.67 6.81 -7.63
CA GLN A 199 -23.77 7.55 -6.39
C GLN A 199 -23.69 9.06 -6.64
N ASP A 200 -24.74 9.79 -6.27
CA ASP A 200 -24.74 11.25 -6.30
C ASP A 200 -23.65 11.83 -5.39
N LYS A 201 -23.05 12.95 -5.81
CA LYS A 201 -21.96 13.60 -5.07
C LYS A 201 -22.22 15.09 -4.89
N GLU A 202 -21.73 15.62 -3.78
CA GLU A 202 -21.59 17.05 -3.60
C GLU A 202 -20.20 17.49 -4.09
N ILE A 203 -20.16 18.30 -5.14
CA ILE A 203 -18.92 18.84 -5.70
C ILE A 203 -19.01 20.36 -5.69
N SER A 204 -18.09 21.00 -4.96
CA SER A 204 -18.04 22.47 -4.78
C SER A 204 -19.40 23.07 -4.33
N GLY A 205 -20.09 22.40 -3.40
CA GLY A 205 -21.38 22.84 -2.85
C GLY A 205 -22.59 22.60 -3.76
N LYS A 206 -22.43 21.87 -4.86
CA LYS A 206 -23.52 21.50 -5.78
C LYS A 206 -23.74 20.00 -5.77
N GLN A 207 -24.99 19.59 -5.74
CA GLN A 207 -25.38 18.18 -5.93
C GLN A 207 -25.33 17.84 -7.41
N ILE A 208 -24.51 16.85 -7.75
CA ILE A 208 -24.30 16.35 -9.12
C ILE A 208 -24.75 14.89 -9.18
N GLY A 209 -25.53 14.55 -10.20
CA GLY A 209 -26.04 13.19 -10.39
C GLY A 209 -24.90 12.20 -10.60
N GLY A 210 -24.96 11.03 -9.95
CA GLY A 210 -23.83 10.11 -9.90
C GLY A 210 -23.33 9.63 -11.27
N GLN A 211 -24.25 9.42 -12.23
CA GLN A 211 -23.86 9.02 -13.58
C GLN A 211 -23.05 10.13 -14.27
N GLN A 212 -23.44 11.39 -14.07
CA GLN A 212 -22.69 12.54 -14.59
C GLN A 212 -21.31 12.64 -13.95
N VAL A 213 -21.20 12.39 -12.63
CA VAL A 213 -19.90 12.35 -11.94
C VAL A 213 -19.00 11.30 -12.56
N PHE A 214 -19.50 10.07 -12.69
CA PHE A 214 -18.77 8.95 -13.27
C PHE A 214 -18.32 9.23 -14.70
N GLU A 215 -19.24 9.63 -15.58
CA GLU A 215 -18.95 9.89 -16.99
C GLU A 215 -17.97 11.06 -17.17
N THR A 216 -18.05 12.08 -16.32
CA THR A 216 -17.10 13.20 -16.33
C THR A 216 -15.71 12.77 -15.89
N ALA A 217 -15.61 12.03 -14.78
CA ALA A 217 -14.34 11.49 -14.28
C ALA A 217 -13.68 10.55 -15.31
N LEU A 218 -14.45 9.62 -15.90
CA LEU A 218 -13.97 8.71 -16.92
C LEU A 218 -13.47 9.44 -18.17
N ARG A 219 -14.21 10.45 -18.65
CA ARG A 219 -13.75 11.29 -19.77
C ARG A 219 -12.45 12.00 -19.44
N ASN A 220 -12.37 12.65 -18.27
CA ASN A 220 -11.19 13.37 -17.82
C ASN A 220 -9.96 12.44 -17.76
N ILE A 221 -10.11 11.24 -17.19
CA ILE A 221 -9.02 10.25 -17.15
C ILE A 221 -8.59 9.83 -18.55
N ARG A 222 -9.53 9.49 -19.45
CA ARG A 222 -9.21 9.06 -20.82
C ARG A 222 -8.46 10.12 -21.61
N GLU A 223 -8.90 11.37 -21.50
CA GLU A 223 -8.20 12.51 -22.09
C GLU A 223 -6.80 12.69 -21.50
N THR A 224 -6.49 12.13 -20.33
CA THR A 224 -5.14 12.20 -19.73
C THR A 224 -4.24 11.11 -20.22
N ILE A 225 -4.79 9.90 -20.20
CA ILE A 225 -4.10 8.70 -20.65
C ILE A 225 -3.65 8.91 -22.10
N GLY A 226 -4.54 9.45 -22.93
CA GLY A 226 -4.27 9.62 -24.36
C GLY A 226 -4.09 8.25 -25.01
N GLU A 227 -2.96 8.06 -25.69
CA GLU A 227 -2.63 6.81 -26.39
C GLU A 227 -1.86 5.79 -25.51
N ARG A 228 -1.65 6.10 -24.23
CA ARG A 228 -0.94 5.19 -23.31
C ARG A 228 -1.80 3.95 -23.04
N ASP A 229 -1.13 2.81 -22.91
CA ASP A 229 -1.76 1.53 -22.57
C ASP A 229 -2.03 1.50 -21.06
N VAL A 230 -3.20 2.01 -20.66
CA VAL A 230 -3.63 2.08 -19.26
C VAL A 230 -5.00 1.44 -19.12
N HIS A 231 -5.10 0.44 -18.26
CA HIS A 231 -6.35 -0.27 -18.00
C HIS A 231 -7.26 0.51 -17.04
N LEU A 232 -8.55 0.52 -17.34
CA LEU A 232 -9.59 1.23 -16.61
C LEU A 232 -10.58 0.26 -16.00
N TYR A 233 -10.58 0.20 -14.68
CA TYR A 233 -11.50 -0.61 -13.88
C TYR A 233 -12.47 0.26 -13.09
N VAL A 234 -13.51 -0.39 -12.57
CA VAL A 234 -14.44 0.22 -11.61
C VAL A 234 -14.45 -0.57 -10.32
N ASN A 235 -14.54 0.14 -9.19
CA ASN A 235 -14.79 -0.49 -7.91
C ASN A 235 -16.28 -0.50 -7.57
N LEU A 236 -16.76 -1.62 -7.01
CA LEU A 236 -18.09 -1.77 -6.44
C LEU A 236 -17.98 -2.00 -4.93
N LEU A 237 -18.39 -1.00 -4.16
CA LEU A 237 -18.40 -1.06 -2.69
C LEU A 237 -19.49 -1.98 -2.15
N GLY A 238 -20.62 -2.03 -2.84
CA GLY A 238 -21.80 -2.75 -2.39
C GLY A 238 -22.56 -2.05 -1.26
N PRO A 239 -23.56 -2.72 -0.68
CA PRO A 239 -24.41 -2.11 0.32
C PRO A 239 -23.64 -1.99 1.64
N ASP A 240 -23.61 -0.78 2.19
CA ASP A 240 -23.09 -0.56 3.54
C ASP A 240 -24.11 -0.98 4.62
N ALA A 241 -23.63 -1.24 5.83
CA ALA A 241 -24.50 -1.51 6.95
C ALA A 241 -25.37 -0.29 7.29
N PRO A 242 -26.55 -0.49 7.90
CA PRO A 242 -27.34 0.61 8.44
C PRO A 242 -26.50 1.45 9.41
N SER A 243 -26.53 2.78 9.23
CA SER A 243 -25.72 3.72 10.01
C SER A 243 -26.01 3.73 11.51
N GLU A 244 -27.15 3.17 11.94
CA GLU A 244 -27.50 3.11 13.37
C GLU A 244 -26.72 2.03 14.15
N ILE A 245 -26.01 1.15 13.45
CA ILE A 245 -25.24 0.08 14.09
C ILE A 245 -23.84 0.57 14.43
N GLU A 246 -23.67 1.03 15.67
CA GLU A 246 -22.36 1.52 16.16
C GLU A 246 -21.35 0.40 16.44
N ASP A 247 -21.82 -0.78 16.84
CA ASP A 247 -20.94 -1.92 17.11
C ASP A 247 -20.35 -2.46 15.80
N TRP A 248 -19.03 -2.43 15.69
CA TRP A 248 -18.33 -2.80 14.46
C TRP A 248 -18.62 -4.24 14.02
N ASN A 249 -18.62 -5.22 14.94
CA ASN A 249 -18.89 -6.61 14.59
C ASN A 249 -20.32 -6.78 14.06
N LYS A 250 -21.31 -6.17 14.72
CA LYS A 250 -22.70 -6.17 14.25
C LYS A 250 -22.84 -5.47 12.91
N SER A 251 -22.15 -4.35 12.70
CA SER A 251 -22.13 -3.62 11.43
C SER A 251 -21.57 -4.49 10.32
N MET A 252 -20.42 -5.15 10.53
CA MET A 252 -19.83 -6.08 9.56
C MET A 252 -20.74 -7.26 9.24
N TYR A 253 -21.44 -7.83 10.23
CA TYR A 253 -22.40 -8.91 9.99
C TYR A 253 -23.63 -8.44 9.22
N ALA A 254 -24.15 -7.24 9.50
CA ALA A 254 -25.27 -6.65 8.78
C ALA A 254 -24.89 -6.36 7.32
N LYS A 255 -23.74 -5.71 7.09
CA LYS A 255 -23.15 -5.51 5.75
C LYS A 255 -23.04 -6.84 5.02
N ALA A 256 -22.49 -7.86 5.68
CA ALA A 256 -22.31 -9.17 5.06
C ALA A 256 -23.64 -9.85 4.68
N ASP A 257 -24.70 -9.70 5.47
CA ASP A 257 -26.02 -10.23 5.13
C ASP A 257 -26.64 -9.49 3.92
N LEU A 258 -26.39 -8.19 3.75
CA LEU A 258 -26.80 -7.41 2.57
C LEU A 258 -26.05 -7.84 1.30
N HIS A 259 -24.72 -7.98 1.38
CA HIS A 259 -23.91 -8.49 0.26
C HIS A 259 -24.37 -9.89 -0.17
N LYS A 260 -24.64 -10.79 0.78
CA LYS A 260 -25.13 -12.13 0.46
C LYS A 260 -26.47 -12.11 -0.27
N SER A 261 -27.38 -11.24 0.16
CA SER A 261 -28.67 -11.05 -0.53
C SER A 261 -28.47 -10.60 -1.97
N ALA A 262 -27.53 -9.68 -2.21
CA ALA A 262 -27.22 -9.16 -3.54
C ALA A 262 -26.56 -10.21 -4.46
N MET A 263 -25.74 -11.09 -3.89
CA MET A 263 -24.88 -12.03 -4.62
C MET A 263 -25.46 -13.44 -4.78
N THR A 264 -26.67 -13.71 -4.29
CA THR A 264 -27.30 -15.04 -4.32
C THR A 264 -28.46 -15.10 -5.32
N GLY A 265 -28.66 -16.27 -5.95
CA GLY A 265 -29.86 -16.57 -6.72
C GLY A 265 -30.08 -15.61 -7.89
N ASP A 266 -31.31 -15.14 -8.07
CA ASP A 266 -31.65 -14.23 -9.18
C ASP A 266 -31.10 -12.82 -9.00
N ASN A 267 -30.89 -12.35 -7.76
CA ASN A 267 -30.21 -11.09 -7.48
C ASN A 267 -28.75 -11.15 -7.96
N GLY A 268 -28.05 -12.25 -7.65
CA GLY A 268 -26.66 -12.45 -8.10
C GLY A 268 -26.52 -12.47 -9.62
N LYS A 269 -27.41 -13.20 -10.31
CA LYS A 269 -27.45 -13.22 -11.78
C LYS A 269 -27.73 -11.84 -12.38
N LYS A 270 -28.66 -11.09 -11.77
CA LYS A 270 -28.98 -9.72 -12.18
C LYS A 270 -27.80 -8.78 -11.99
N LEU A 271 -27.09 -8.89 -10.86
CA LEU A 271 -25.90 -8.10 -10.57
C LEU A 271 -24.79 -8.40 -11.58
N ILE A 272 -24.48 -9.69 -11.84
CA ILE A 272 -23.49 -10.10 -12.86
C ILE A 272 -23.83 -9.52 -14.24
N ARG A 273 -25.10 -9.63 -14.67
CA ARG A 273 -25.54 -9.03 -15.93
C ARG A 273 -25.36 -7.51 -15.95
N SER A 274 -25.73 -6.82 -14.87
CA SER A 274 -25.59 -5.36 -14.78
C SER A 274 -24.12 -4.92 -14.80
N ILE A 275 -23.22 -5.71 -14.20
CA ILE A 275 -21.77 -5.48 -14.23
C ILE A 275 -21.25 -5.63 -15.66
N THR A 276 -21.53 -6.75 -16.32
CA THR A 276 -21.08 -6.99 -17.70
C THR A 276 -21.58 -5.92 -18.67
N GLU A 277 -22.87 -5.56 -18.60
CA GLU A 277 -23.46 -4.46 -19.38
C GLU A 277 -22.79 -3.10 -19.10
N LEU A 278 -22.45 -2.80 -17.84
CA LEU A 278 -21.74 -1.58 -17.45
C LEU A 278 -20.34 -1.54 -18.07
N LEU A 279 -19.58 -2.64 -17.94
CA LEU A 279 -18.21 -2.73 -18.45
C LEU A 279 -18.19 -2.60 -19.98
N GLU A 280 -19.14 -3.22 -20.68
CA GLU A 280 -19.31 -3.08 -22.13
C GLU A 280 -19.71 -1.65 -22.52
N LYS A 281 -20.72 -1.08 -21.86
CA LYS A 281 -21.23 0.27 -22.16
C LYS A 281 -20.12 1.32 -22.11
N TYR A 282 -19.26 1.23 -21.10
CA TYR A 282 -18.22 2.22 -20.89
C TYR A 282 -16.86 1.81 -21.43
N GLY A 283 -16.69 0.58 -21.95
CA GLY A 283 -15.40 0.08 -22.43
C GLY A 283 -14.36 0.01 -21.31
N LEU A 284 -14.72 -0.66 -20.21
CA LEU A 284 -13.87 -0.86 -19.03
C LEU A 284 -13.25 -2.25 -19.07
N ASP A 285 -12.03 -2.36 -18.54
CA ASP A 285 -11.21 -3.57 -18.58
C ASP A 285 -11.58 -4.58 -17.49
N GLY A 286 -12.41 -4.20 -16.52
CA GLY A 286 -12.75 -5.08 -15.40
C GLY A 286 -13.40 -4.40 -14.21
N VAL A 287 -13.60 -5.18 -13.15
CA VAL A 287 -14.33 -4.81 -11.94
C VAL A 287 -13.61 -5.25 -10.69
N PHE A 288 -13.59 -4.39 -9.68
CA PHE A 288 -13.03 -4.65 -8.36
C PHE A 288 -14.13 -4.66 -7.29
N PHE A 289 -13.97 -5.54 -6.29
CA PHE A 289 -14.83 -5.56 -5.10
C PHE A 289 -14.04 -5.17 -3.85
N ASP A 290 -14.62 -4.26 -3.09
CA ASP A 290 -14.06 -3.81 -1.81
C ASP A 290 -15.02 -4.13 -0.66
N TRP A 291 -15.21 -5.44 -0.43
CA TRP A 291 -16.06 -5.91 0.65
C TRP A 291 -15.26 -5.91 1.95
N GLU A 292 -15.38 -4.82 2.72
CA GLU A 292 -14.73 -4.64 4.02
C GLU A 292 -15.71 -4.82 5.19
N TYR A 293 -15.75 -5.96 5.90
CA TYR A 293 -15.08 -7.23 5.59
C TYR A 293 -16.03 -8.43 5.76
N PRO A 294 -16.01 -9.45 4.87
CA PRO A 294 -16.68 -10.72 5.11
C PRO A 294 -15.99 -11.51 6.24
N LEU A 295 -16.58 -11.47 7.44
CA LEU A 295 -15.97 -12.10 8.61
C LEU A 295 -16.25 -13.60 8.73
N ARG A 296 -17.43 -14.08 8.29
CA ARG A 296 -17.87 -15.47 8.55
C ARG A 296 -17.59 -16.35 7.34
N LYS A 297 -17.25 -17.63 7.56
CA LYS A 297 -17.04 -18.62 6.47
C LYS A 297 -18.25 -18.74 5.52
N LYS A 298 -19.48 -18.59 6.04
CA LYS A 298 -20.71 -18.61 5.24
C LYS A 298 -20.85 -17.40 4.31
N ASP A 299 -20.18 -16.29 4.62
CA ASP A 299 -20.20 -15.07 3.79
C ASP A 299 -19.24 -15.26 2.62
N TRP A 300 -18.02 -15.73 2.91
CA TRP A 300 -17.05 -16.14 1.90
C TRP A 300 -17.58 -17.22 0.96
N LYS A 301 -18.32 -18.22 1.45
CA LYS A 301 -18.91 -19.23 0.57
C LYS A 301 -19.84 -18.62 -0.49
N VAL A 302 -20.59 -17.59 -0.14
CA VAL A 302 -21.45 -16.88 -1.11
C VAL A 302 -20.60 -16.03 -2.04
N PHE A 303 -19.60 -15.33 -1.51
CA PHE A 303 -18.71 -14.52 -2.33
C PHE A 303 -17.93 -15.37 -3.35
N ASP A 304 -17.38 -16.52 -2.93
CA ASP A 304 -16.71 -17.49 -3.80
C ASP A 304 -17.63 -17.91 -4.95
N GLN A 305 -18.87 -18.32 -4.67
CA GLN A 305 -19.83 -18.73 -5.70
C GLN A 305 -20.14 -17.59 -6.69
N PHE A 306 -20.21 -16.36 -6.17
CA PHE A 306 -20.41 -15.17 -6.99
C PHE A 306 -19.18 -14.88 -7.86
N ILE A 307 -17.97 -14.93 -7.31
CA ILE A 307 -16.69 -14.77 -8.02
C ILE A 307 -16.58 -15.77 -9.16
N LEU A 308 -16.83 -17.07 -8.90
CA LEU A 308 -16.79 -18.11 -9.93
C LEU A 308 -17.82 -17.87 -11.06
N SER A 309 -19.01 -17.40 -10.70
CA SER A 309 -20.07 -17.10 -11.68
C SER A 309 -19.75 -15.84 -12.50
N LEU A 310 -19.13 -14.84 -11.86
CA LEU A 310 -18.74 -13.58 -12.49
C LEU A 310 -17.56 -13.79 -13.43
N ASP A 311 -16.52 -14.52 -13.02
CA ASP A 311 -15.38 -14.93 -13.87
C ASP A 311 -15.88 -15.51 -15.21
N GLY A 312 -16.79 -16.48 -15.16
CA GLY A 312 -17.37 -17.07 -16.36
C GLY A 312 -18.17 -16.11 -17.25
N ALA A 313 -18.61 -14.97 -16.73
CA ALA A 313 -19.36 -13.95 -17.47
C ALA A 313 -18.50 -12.78 -17.96
N LEU A 314 -17.33 -12.53 -17.35
CA LEU A 314 -16.45 -11.41 -17.68
C LEU A 314 -15.66 -11.61 -18.98
N GLY A 315 -15.42 -12.87 -19.38
CA GLY A 315 -14.61 -13.19 -20.55
C GLY A 315 -13.15 -12.78 -20.32
N GLU A 316 -12.61 -11.90 -21.15
CA GLU A 316 -11.23 -11.41 -21.03
C GLU A 316 -11.05 -10.27 -20.01
N LYS A 317 -12.17 -9.72 -19.48
CA LYS A 317 -12.13 -8.63 -18.49
C LYS A 317 -11.67 -9.12 -17.13
N LYS A 318 -10.99 -8.25 -16.39
CA LYS A 318 -10.35 -8.55 -15.12
C LYS A 318 -11.31 -8.53 -13.94
N LEU A 319 -11.10 -9.46 -13.02
CA LEU A 319 -11.75 -9.52 -11.73
C LEU A 319 -10.75 -9.23 -10.61
N GLY A 320 -11.01 -8.16 -9.86
CA GLY A 320 -10.16 -7.76 -8.76
C GLY A 320 -10.85 -7.73 -7.41
N ILE A 321 -10.07 -7.84 -6.32
CA ILE A 321 -10.54 -7.58 -4.96
C ILE A 321 -9.53 -6.74 -4.18
N ALA A 322 -10.01 -5.95 -3.23
CA ALA A 322 -9.18 -5.42 -2.15
C ALA A 322 -9.19 -6.40 -0.98
N VAL A 323 -8.02 -6.65 -0.37
CA VAL A 323 -7.90 -7.71 0.64
C VAL A 323 -6.92 -7.39 1.77
N GLN A 324 -7.25 -7.90 2.95
CA GLN A 324 -6.29 -8.19 4.03
C GLN A 324 -6.41 -9.66 4.45
N SER A 325 -5.28 -10.26 4.78
CA SER A 325 -5.12 -11.69 5.02
C SER A 325 -5.96 -12.16 6.20
N TRP A 326 -6.10 -11.37 7.27
CA TRP A 326 -6.87 -11.77 8.44
C TRP A 326 -8.36 -12.00 8.13
N ALA A 327 -8.92 -11.26 7.16
CA ALA A 327 -10.31 -11.37 6.76
C ALA A 327 -10.53 -12.52 5.76
N LEU A 328 -9.53 -12.82 4.92
CA LEU A 328 -9.63 -13.77 3.80
C LEU A 328 -9.99 -15.20 4.23
N LYS A 329 -11.11 -15.73 3.72
CA LYS A 329 -11.51 -17.14 3.88
C LYS A 329 -12.03 -17.74 2.56
N ALA A 330 -11.58 -17.19 1.42
CA ALA A 330 -11.88 -17.69 0.09
C ALA A 330 -11.37 -19.12 -0.10
N SER A 331 -12.07 -19.89 -0.92
CA SER A 331 -11.60 -21.18 -1.43
C SER A 331 -10.46 -21.01 -2.42
N ARG A 332 -9.67 -22.08 -2.62
CA ARG A 332 -8.59 -22.13 -3.61
C ARG A 332 -9.09 -21.82 -5.03
N GLU A 333 -10.24 -22.40 -5.38
CA GLU A 333 -10.88 -22.22 -6.68
C GLU A 333 -11.24 -20.75 -6.94
N ALA A 334 -11.82 -20.06 -5.95
CA ALA A 334 -12.12 -18.63 -6.07
C ALA A 334 -10.84 -17.77 -6.17
N ILE A 335 -9.79 -18.10 -5.39
CA ILE A 335 -8.49 -17.40 -5.47
C ILE A 335 -7.87 -17.53 -6.88
N GLU A 336 -8.00 -18.68 -7.52
CA GLU A 336 -7.50 -18.90 -8.89
C GLU A 336 -8.26 -18.08 -9.95
N LYS A 337 -9.46 -17.56 -9.62
CA LYS A 337 -10.27 -16.71 -10.51
C LYS A 337 -10.13 -15.21 -10.27
N ILE A 338 -9.43 -14.82 -9.21
CA ILE A 338 -9.13 -13.42 -8.97
C ILE A 338 -7.88 -13.08 -9.79
N ASP A 339 -8.01 -12.19 -10.78
CA ASP A 339 -6.87 -11.75 -11.58
C ASP A 339 -5.93 -10.88 -10.75
N LEU A 340 -6.49 -9.93 -9.99
CA LEU A 340 -5.74 -8.94 -9.20
C LEU A 340 -6.26 -8.88 -7.75
N ALA A 341 -5.34 -8.89 -6.79
CA ALA A 341 -5.62 -8.68 -5.39
C ALA A 341 -4.83 -7.47 -4.89
N GLU A 342 -5.55 -6.37 -4.69
CA GLU A 342 -5.04 -5.13 -4.12
C GLU A 342 -4.86 -5.32 -2.62
N VAL A 343 -3.63 -5.53 -2.18
CA VAL A 343 -3.37 -5.84 -0.78
C VAL A 343 -3.36 -4.56 0.04
N MET A 344 -4.29 -4.41 0.97
CA MET A 344 -4.43 -3.19 1.79
C MET A 344 -3.42 -3.17 2.95
N THR A 345 -2.14 -3.08 2.62
CA THR A 345 -0.99 -3.02 3.53
C THR A 345 -0.79 -1.65 4.18
N TYR A 346 -1.88 -1.10 4.70
CA TYR A 346 -1.96 0.15 5.44
C TYR A 346 -3.12 0.06 6.44
N ASP A 347 -3.18 1.01 7.39
CA ASP A 347 -4.04 0.93 8.57
C ASP A 347 -3.75 -0.31 9.44
N MET A 348 -2.55 -0.88 9.27
CA MET A 348 -1.97 -2.00 10.01
C MET A 348 -1.00 -1.45 11.07
N PHE A 349 -1.56 -0.95 12.16
CA PHE A 349 -0.80 -0.28 13.22
C PHE A 349 0.15 -1.23 13.96
N ASP A 350 1.43 -0.87 14.02
CA ASP A 350 2.39 -1.48 14.94
C ASP A 350 2.34 -0.84 16.35
N GLU A 351 3.25 -1.27 17.22
CA GLU A 351 3.36 -0.80 18.60
C GLU A 351 3.69 0.69 18.71
N ASP A 352 4.39 1.26 17.73
CA ASP A 352 4.72 2.70 17.67
C ASP A 352 3.59 3.53 17.03
N GLY A 353 2.51 2.87 16.59
CA GLY A 353 1.39 3.51 15.92
C GLY A 353 1.64 3.83 14.45
N TYR A 354 2.64 3.20 13.84
CA TYR A 354 2.87 3.32 12.40
C TYR A 354 1.89 2.42 11.67
N HIS A 355 1.10 2.99 10.77
CA HIS A 355 0.00 2.28 10.12
C HIS A 355 0.39 1.54 8.82
N SER A 356 1.59 1.79 8.30
CA SER A 356 2.13 1.07 7.13
C SER A 356 3.66 0.84 7.21
N PRO A 357 4.18 0.27 8.32
CA PRO A 357 5.61 -0.02 8.49
C PRO A 357 6.06 -1.11 7.52
N PHE A 358 7.34 -1.11 7.13
CA PHE A 358 7.86 -2.03 6.11
C PHE A 358 7.64 -3.51 6.47
N TYR A 359 8.12 -3.98 7.63
CA TYR A 359 8.13 -5.42 7.92
C TYR A 359 6.72 -6.05 8.05
N PRO A 360 5.80 -5.55 8.89
CA PRO A 360 4.46 -6.11 8.99
C PRO A 360 3.70 -6.11 7.65
N CYS A 361 3.91 -5.08 6.83
CA CYS A 361 3.20 -4.90 5.57
C CYS A 361 3.83 -5.70 4.42
N ALA A 362 5.12 -5.50 4.13
CA ALA A 362 5.79 -6.10 2.97
C ALA A 362 6.07 -7.59 3.16
N VAL A 363 6.35 -8.01 4.39
CA VAL A 363 6.82 -9.36 4.69
C VAL A 363 5.72 -10.21 5.29
N THR A 364 5.12 -9.77 6.40
CA THR A 364 4.16 -10.61 7.12
C THR A 364 2.85 -10.78 6.34
N GLU A 365 2.26 -9.69 5.88
CA GLU A 365 0.96 -9.68 5.20
C GLU A 365 1.00 -10.37 3.83
N ILE A 366 1.97 -10.03 2.98
CA ILE A 366 2.15 -10.66 1.67
C ILE A 366 2.34 -12.18 1.81
N ASN A 367 3.22 -12.64 2.71
CA ASN A 367 3.38 -14.08 2.93
C ASN A 367 2.14 -14.77 3.49
N ALA A 368 1.33 -14.07 4.29
CA ALA A 368 0.08 -14.62 4.78
C ALA A 368 -0.88 -14.89 3.62
N LEU A 369 -0.94 -14.00 2.61
CA LEU A 369 -1.75 -14.22 1.40
C LEU A 369 -1.18 -15.32 0.50
N LEU A 370 0.13 -15.40 0.31
CA LEU A 370 0.77 -16.49 -0.43
C LEU A 370 0.45 -17.85 0.20
N LYS A 371 0.51 -17.96 1.55
CA LYS A 371 0.13 -19.17 2.28
C LYS A 371 -1.35 -19.53 2.15
N LYS A 372 -2.21 -18.55 1.85
CA LYS A 372 -3.64 -18.77 1.56
C LYS A 372 -3.91 -19.19 0.12
N GLY A 373 -2.92 -19.08 -0.76
CA GLY A 373 -2.94 -19.62 -2.12
C GLY A 373 -2.66 -18.59 -3.21
N PHE A 374 -2.71 -17.29 -2.92
CA PHE A 374 -2.40 -16.30 -3.95
C PHE A 374 -1.01 -16.54 -4.54
N GLN A 375 -0.90 -16.38 -5.86
CA GLN A 375 0.38 -16.32 -6.56
C GLN A 375 0.94 -14.90 -6.46
N LYS A 376 2.25 -14.73 -6.55
CA LYS A 376 2.88 -13.42 -6.39
C LYS A 376 2.38 -12.43 -7.44
N GLU A 377 2.18 -12.92 -8.66
CA GLU A 377 1.75 -12.16 -9.83
C GLU A 377 0.31 -11.63 -9.70
N GLN A 378 -0.49 -12.22 -8.81
CA GLN A 378 -1.84 -11.75 -8.48
C GLN A 378 -1.83 -10.61 -7.45
N LEU A 379 -0.76 -10.43 -6.69
CA LEU A 379 -0.72 -9.50 -5.56
C LEU A 379 -0.10 -8.16 -5.94
N ASP A 380 -0.85 -7.08 -5.73
CA ASP A 380 -0.35 -5.71 -5.85
C ASP A 380 -0.15 -5.11 -4.46
N PHE A 381 1.07 -4.63 -4.18
CA PHE A 381 1.46 -4.14 -2.85
C PHE A 381 0.88 -2.74 -2.60
N GLY A 382 -0.15 -2.65 -1.75
CA GLY A 382 -0.77 -1.40 -1.32
C GLY A 382 0.12 -0.47 -0.50
N VAL A 383 0.18 0.79 -0.91
CA VAL A 383 0.87 1.87 -0.20
C VAL A 383 -0.08 3.05 0.03
N PRO A 384 -0.04 3.67 1.22
CA PRO A 384 -0.87 4.81 1.53
C PRO A 384 -0.22 6.11 1.05
N PHE A 385 -0.93 6.90 0.26
CA PHE A 385 -0.58 8.28 -0.07
C PHE A 385 -1.18 9.26 0.95
N TYR A 386 -1.27 8.80 2.18
CA TYR A 386 -1.81 9.53 3.32
C TYR A 386 -1.09 9.08 4.60
N ALA A 387 -1.30 9.80 5.70
CA ALA A 387 -0.89 9.39 7.03
C ALA A 387 -2.06 9.13 7.96
N ARG A 388 -1.74 8.34 9.00
CA ARG A 388 -2.51 8.24 10.23
C ARG A 388 -1.70 8.81 11.40
N PRO A 389 -2.36 9.40 12.41
CA PRO A 389 -1.72 9.73 13.67
C PRO A 389 -1.16 8.50 14.39
N THR A 390 -0.01 8.65 15.05
CA THR A 390 0.63 7.56 15.81
C THR A 390 -0.13 7.18 17.08
N ASP A 391 -1.05 8.03 17.54
CA ASP A 391 -2.01 7.68 18.60
C ASP A 391 -3.24 6.91 18.08
N ARG A 392 -3.25 6.56 16.79
CA ARG A 392 -4.28 5.77 16.10
C ARG A 392 -5.62 6.48 15.98
N ALA A 393 -5.67 7.81 16.12
CA ALA A 393 -6.88 8.57 15.88
C ALA A 393 -7.45 8.31 14.47
N ALA A 394 -8.78 8.42 14.35
CA ALA A 394 -9.51 8.30 13.10
C ALA A 394 -9.42 9.61 12.30
N GLN A 395 -8.19 9.99 11.93
CA GLN A 395 -7.87 11.14 11.11
C GLN A 395 -6.93 10.69 9.98
N TRP A 396 -7.12 11.28 8.80
CA TRP A 396 -6.34 11.01 7.60
C TRP A 396 -5.77 12.32 7.08
N PHE A 397 -4.52 12.28 6.61
CA PHE A 397 -3.80 13.45 6.12
C PHE A 397 -3.17 13.11 4.78
N ASP A 398 -3.54 13.83 3.72
CA ASP A 398 -2.96 13.60 2.39
C ASP A 398 -1.47 13.93 2.41
N TYR A 399 -0.64 13.05 1.81
CA TYR A 399 0.82 13.17 1.80
C TYR A 399 1.29 14.54 1.27
N GLN A 400 0.67 15.02 0.18
CA GLN A 400 0.99 16.30 -0.43
C GLN A 400 0.92 17.51 0.54
N THR A 401 0.15 17.41 1.63
CA THR A 401 0.00 18.51 2.60
C THR A 401 1.22 18.68 3.52
N GLU A 402 2.06 17.65 3.65
CA GLU A 402 3.24 17.67 4.53
C GLU A 402 4.54 17.18 3.84
N ALA A 403 4.50 16.85 2.54
CA ALA A 403 5.64 16.33 1.77
C ALA A 403 6.93 17.15 1.93
N GLU A 404 6.87 18.49 1.84
CA GLU A 404 8.03 19.37 2.01
C GLU A 404 8.65 19.28 3.41
N LYS A 405 7.83 19.05 4.46
CA LYS A 405 8.33 18.86 5.84
C LYS A 405 9.07 17.53 5.98
N LEU A 406 8.63 16.52 5.26
CA LEU A 406 9.20 15.18 5.27
C LEU A 406 10.49 15.10 4.43
N GLY A 407 10.54 15.83 3.33
CA GLY A 407 11.58 15.66 2.31
C GLY A 407 11.59 14.22 1.75
N TRP A 408 12.71 13.82 1.16
CA TRP A 408 12.82 12.50 0.51
C TRP A 408 12.78 11.32 1.51
N SER A 409 13.40 11.48 2.69
CA SER A 409 13.66 10.38 3.63
C SER A 409 12.78 10.37 4.89
N GLY A 410 11.94 11.39 5.09
CA GLY A 410 11.09 11.49 6.28
C GLY A 410 9.80 10.68 6.14
N ASN A 411 9.40 10.00 7.22
CA ASN A 411 8.10 9.30 7.32
C ASN A 411 7.22 9.83 8.45
N VAL A 412 7.73 10.70 9.33
CA VAL A 412 6.96 11.24 10.46
C VAL A 412 6.94 12.75 10.38
N ALA A 413 5.74 13.32 10.27
CA ALA A 413 5.54 14.75 10.43
C ALA A 413 5.10 15.05 11.87
N THR A 414 5.63 16.13 12.44
CA THR A 414 5.26 16.63 13.78
C THR A 414 4.83 18.09 13.72
N GLY A 415 4.24 18.57 14.81
CA GLY A 415 3.68 19.93 14.88
C GLY A 415 2.21 20.01 14.44
N PRO A 416 1.61 21.21 14.48
CA PRO A 416 0.20 21.41 14.20
C PRO A 416 -0.12 21.18 12.72
N GLN A 417 -1.24 20.50 12.45
CA GLN A 417 -1.80 20.32 11.11
C GLN A 417 -3.32 20.45 11.18
N GLN A 418 -3.92 21.19 10.25
CA GLN A 418 -5.38 21.24 10.15
C GLN A 418 -5.91 19.97 9.50
N VAL A 419 -6.99 19.44 10.06
CA VAL A 419 -7.69 18.29 9.51
C VAL A 419 -9.20 18.51 9.63
N THR A 420 -9.94 17.98 8.67
CA THR A 420 -11.40 18.01 8.70
C THR A 420 -11.93 16.82 9.47
N GLU A 421 -12.63 17.07 10.57
CA GLU A 421 -13.38 16.07 11.31
C GLU A 421 -14.88 16.22 11.06
N TRP A 422 -15.62 15.10 11.09
CA TRP A 422 -17.07 15.12 10.96
C TRP A 422 -17.74 15.06 12.34
N GLN A 423 -18.14 16.22 12.86
CA GLN A 423 -18.83 16.35 14.15
C GLN A 423 -20.33 16.60 13.93
N GLY A 424 -21.16 15.66 14.38
CA GLY A 424 -22.62 15.70 14.17
C GLY A 424 -23.05 15.82 12.70
N GLY A 425 -22.30 15.20 11.77
CA GLY A 425 -22.56 15.31 10.32
C GLY A 425 -22.20 16.67 9.72
N THR A 426 -21.41 17.48 10.43
CA THR A 426 -20.88 18.77 9.95
C THR A 426 -19.36 18.69 9.90
N PRO A 427 -18.72 19.12 8.81
CA PRO A 427 -17.27 19.19 8.76
C PRO A 427 -16.79 20.32 9.68
N VAL A 428 -15.84 20.01 10.55
CA VAL A 428 -15.22 20.93 11.50
C VAL A 428 -13.72 20.84 11.30
N GLN A 429 -13.07 22.00 11.14
CA GLN A 429 -11.61 22.05 11.14
C GLN A 429 -11.09 21.92 12.56
N VAL A 430 -10.21 20.96 12.78
CA VAL A 430 -9.50 20.79 14.04
C VAL A 430 -8.01 20.80 13.80
N THR A 431 -7.25 21.23 14.80
CA THR A 431 -5.79 21.18 14.75
C THR A 431 -5.31 19.90 15.43
N ALA A 432 -4.81 18.96 14.63
CA ALA A 432 -4.13 17.77 15.11
C ALA A 432 -2.69 18.11 15.50
N THR A 433 -2.22 17.54 16.61
CA THR A 433 -0.86 17.74 17.14
C THR A 433 -0.08 16.44 17.26
N SER A 434 -0.77 15.29 17.34
CA SER A 434 -0.17 13.96 17.38
C SER A 434 0.69 13.71 16.13
N PRO A 435 1.90 13.13 16.25
CA PRO A 435 2.75 12.79 15.10
C PRO A 435 1.97 11.97 14.07
N ARG A 436 2.27 12.17 12.79
CA ARG A 436 1.58 11.53 11.67
C ARG A 436 2.57 10.71 10.87
N TYR A 437 2.29 9.42 10.72
CA TYR A 437 3.15 8.49 10.01
C TYR A 437 2.69 8.31 8.57
N TYR A 438 3.58 8.66 7.64
CA TYR A 438 3.45 8.52 6.18
C TYR A 438 4.37 7.39 5.68
N ASN A 439 4.22 7.03 4.40
CA ASN A 439 5.32 6.47 3.64
C ASN A 439 5.87 7.55 2.71
N GLY A 440 7.00 8.16 3.06
CA GLY A 440 7.68 9.16 2.24
C GLY A 440 8.39 8.52 1.04
N CYS A 441 9.05 9.36 0.23
CA CYS A 441 9.61 8.95 -1.07
C CYS A 441 10.57 7.75 -0.95
N GLN A 442 11.48 7.75 0.03
CA GLN A 442 12.40 6.64 0.25
C GLN A 442 11.67 5.34 0.63
N MET A 443 10.62 5.40 1.46
CA MET A 443 9.83 4.21 1.81
C MET A 443 9.05 3.66 0.61
N ILE A 444 8.47 4.54 -0.21
CA ILE A 444 7.79 4.16 -1.45
C ILE A 444 8.78 3.54 -2.44
N TYR A 445 9.97 4.12 -2.58
CA TYR A 445 11.06 3.56 -3.37
C TYR A 445 11.43 2.14 -2.87
N ASP A 446 11.65 1.98 -1.57
CA ASP A 446 12.03 0.71 -0.95
C ASP A 446 10.98 -0.38 -1.17
N LYS A 447 9.70 -0.05 -0.95
CA LYS A 447 8.58 -0.99 -1.15
C LYS A 447 8.39 -1.36 -2.62
N THR A 448 8.58 -0.40 -3.53
CA THR A 448 8.50 -0.64 -4.99
C THR A 448 9.62 -1.57 -5.44
N ALA A 449 10.86 -1.27 -5.05
CA ALA A 449 11.99 -2.13 -5.36
C ALA A 449 11.82 -3.54 -4.77
N TYR A 450 11.35 -3.64 -3.51
CA TYR A 450 11.05 -4.94 -2.91
C TYR A 450 9.96 -5.69 -3.67
N ALA A 451 8.86 -5.04 -4.08
CA ALA A 451 7.78 -5.69 -4.83
C ALA A 451 8.29 -6.28 -6.15
N MET A 452 9.12 -5.54 -6.88
CA MET A 452 9.76 -6.03 -8.11
C MET A 452 10.70 -7.20 -7.82
N ASP A 453 11.65 -6.99 -6.90
CA ASP A 453 12.71 -7.95 -6.59
C ASP A 453 12.14 -9.25 -6.00
N PHE A 454 11.03 -9.17 -5.25
CA PHE A 454 10.31 -10.31 -4.71
C PHE A 454 9.43 -11.02 -5.76
N GLY A 455 9.10 -10.35 -6.88
CA GLY A 455 8.29 -10.90 -7.96
C GLY A 455 6.78 -10.72 -7.80
N LEU A 456 6.34 -9.67 -7.10
CA LEU A 456 4.91 -9.32 -7.00
C LEU A 456 4.37 -8.80 -8.33
N GLY A 457 3.05 -8.86 -8.49
CA GLY A 457 2.36 -8.39 -9.69
C GLY A 457 2.46 -6.89 -9.90
N GLY A 458 2.57 -6.10 -8.83
CA GLY A 458 2.62 -4.65 -8.92
C GLY A 458 2.58 -3.91 -7.60
N MET A 459 2.36 -2.61 -7.71
CA MET A 459 2.06 -1.68 -6.62
C MET A 459 0.61 -1.24 -6.68
N MET A 460 0.01 -0.98 -5.52
CA MET A 460 -1.31 -0.37 -5.40
C MET A 460 -1.24 0.93 -4.61
N VAL A 461 -1.93 1.96 -5.07
CA VAL A 461 -1.95 3.29 -4.43
C VAL A 461 -3.34 3.61 -3.91
N TRP A 462 -3.44 3.82 -2.59
CA TRP A 462 -4.59 4.47 -1.95
C TRP A 462 -4.19 5.85 -1.40
N ASN A 463 -4.65 6.96 -1.97
CA ASN A 463 -5.28 7.08 -3.28
C ASN A 463 -4.61 8.21 -4.07
N TYR A 464 -4.90 8.28 -5.37
CA TYR A 464 -4.30 9.20 -6.33
C TYR A 464 -4.19 10.65 -5.84
N ALA A 465 -5.22 11.19 -5.19
CA ALA A 465 -5.27 12.59 -4.77
C ALA A 465 -4.33 12.91 -3.60
N GLY A 466 -3.72 11.90 -2.99
CA GLY A 466 -2.76 12.08 -1.90
C GLY A 466 -1.37 12.56 -2.35
N ASP A 467 -1.03 12.44 -3.65
CA ASP A 467 0.29 12.81 -4.15
C ASP A 467 0.41 14.27 -4.62
N LEU A 468 1.65 14.71 -4.76
CA LEU A 468 2.04 15.94 -5.45
C LEU A 468 1.97 15.77 -6.98
N PRO A 469 1.94 16.87 -7.76
CA PRO A 469 2.17 16.79 -9.20
C PRO A 469 3.52 16.14 -9.52
N TYR A 470 3.53 15.26 -10.52
CA TYR A 470 4.70 14.48 -10.96
C TYR A 470 6.03 15.23 -11.04
N GLU A 471 6.02 16.48 -11.55
CA GLU A 471 7.22 17.27 -11.71
C GLU A 471 7.92 17.59 -10.38
N ASN A 472 7.17 17.59 -9.28
CA ASN A 472 7.73 17.79 -7.96
C ASN A 472 8.67 16.60 -7.62
N PRO A 473 9.93 16.86 -7.20
CA PRO A 473 10.87 15.79 -6.84
C PRO A 473 10.42 14.93 -5.65
N LEU A 474 9.41 15.37 -4.90
CA LEU A 474 8.81 14.63 -3.79
C LEU A 474 7.52 13.88 -4.17
N SER A 475 7.13 13.84 -5.46
CA SER A 475 6.03 12.97 -5.89
C SER A 475 6.34 11.51 -5.59
N LEU A 476 5.41 10.82 -4.95
CA LEU A 476 5.50 9.39 -4.64
C LEU A 476 5.40 8.54 -5.91
N PHE A 477 4.60 8.93 -6.90
CA PHE A 477 4.61 8.28 -8.22
C PHE A 477 5.97 8.40 -8.91
N ARG A 478 6.64 9.55 -8.80
CA ARG A 478 8.00 9.71 -9.32
C ARG A 478 9.01 8.85 -8.55
N ALA A 479 8.83 8.68 -7.25
CA ALA A 479 9.66 7.75 -6.46
C ALA A 479 9.48 6.30 -6.93
N MET A 480 8.25 5.88 -7.27
CA MET A 480 7.97 4.56 -7.89
C MET A 480 8.65 4.43 -9.25
N GLU A 481 8.49 5.39 -10.16
CA GLU A 481 9.15 5.37 -11.48
C GLU A 481 10.67 5.27 -11.35
N THR A 482 11.25 6.00 -10.40
CA THR A 482 12.69 5.96 -10.13
C THR A 482 13.13 4.57 -9.65
N ALA A 483 12.36 3.92 -8.77
CA ALA A 483 12.64 2.55 -8.34
C ALA A 483 12.52 1.56 -9.51
N ILE A 484 11.46 1.67 -10.31
CA ILE A 484 11.20 0.80 -11.46
C ILE A 484 12.33 0.89 -12.49
N SER A 485 12.70 2.11 -12.88
CA SER A 485 13.76 2.35 -13.87
C SER A 485 15.13 1.86 -13.40
N GLN A 486 15.40 1.86 -12.09
CA GLN A 486 16.67 1.39 -11.51
C GLN A 486 16.72 -0.12 -11.23
N ARG A 487 15.60 -0.83 -11.45
CA ARG A 487 15.49 -2.29 -11.35
C ARG A 487 15.25 -2.98 -12.70
N SER A 488 14.89 -2.21 -13.72
CA SER A 488 14.63 -2.66 -15.10
C SER A 488 15.90 -2.97 -15.88
#